data_AF-A0A151UAL7-F1
#
_entry.id   AF-A0A151UAL7-F1
#
_cell.length_a   1.000
_cell.length_b   1.000
_cell.length_c   1.000
_cell.angle_alpha   90.00
_cell.angle_beta   90.00
_cell.angle_gamma   90.00
#
_symmetry.space_group_name_H-M   'P 1'
#
loop_
_entity.id
_entity.type
_entity.pdbx_description
1 polymer ?
#
loop_
_entity_poly.entity_id
_entity_poly.type
_entity_poly.pdbx_seq_one_letter_code
_entity_poly.pdbx_strand_id
1 'polypeptide(L)' 'MHSDKSPGPDGLNPGFYKHFWDLLGPKIYHAGVQWLEQGSYQHPHIENK' A
#
# COMPACT_ATOMS: atom_id res chain seq x y z
N MET A 1 -8.76 23.75 6.40
CA MET A 1 -7.56 22.90 6.27
C MET A 1 -7.95 21.71 5.41
N HIS A 2 -7.32 21.51 4.25
CA HIS A 2 -7.59 20.34 3.39
C HIS A 2 -6.77 19.16 3.93
N SER A 3 -7.40 18.28 4.70
CA SER A 3 -6.77 17.08 5.26
C SER A 3 -6.45 15.99 4.22
N ASP A 4 -6.63 16.29 2.92
CA ASP A 4 -6.47 15.39 1.77
C ASP A 4 -5.21 15.68 0.90
N LYS A 5 -4.29 16.53 1.33
CA LYS A 5 -3.03 16.82 0.58
C LYS A 5 -1.84 16.19 1.31
N SER A 6 -1.02 15.32 0.74
CA SER A 6 -0.87 14.88 -0.63
C SER A 6 -1.26 13.41 -0.76
N PRO A 7 -2.00 13.00 -1.80
CA PRO A 7 -1.97 11.60 -2.16
C PRO A 7 -0.51 11.19 -2.38
N GLY A 8 -0.15 9.97 -1.98
CA GLY A 8 1.15 9.44 -2.39
C GLY A 8 1.26 9.43 -3.93
N PRO A 9 2.38 8.95 -4.50
CA PRO A 9 2.48 8.71 -5.93
C PRO A 9 1.31 7.88 -6.51
N ASP A 10 0.61 7.15 -5.64
CA ASP A 10 -0.56 6.31 -5.89
C ASP A 10 -1.91 7.06 -5.96
N GLY A 11 -2.00 8.34 -5.61
CA GLY A 11 -3.30 9.03 -5.61
C GLY A 11 -4.15 8.80 -4.35
N LEU A 12 -3.67 8.04 -3.36
CA LEU A 12 -4.49 7.57 -2.24
C LEU A 12 -4.24 8.37 -0.96
N ASN A 13 -5.32 8.73 -0.26
CA ASN A 13 -5.25 9.42 1.03
C ASN A 13 -5.40 8.44 2.21
N PRO A 14 -5.03 8.82 3.45
CA PRO A 14 -5.19 7.95 4.61
C PRO A 14 -6.64 7.51 4.90
N GLY A 15 -7.64 8.29 4.48
CA GLY A 15 -9.06 7.94 4.59
C GLY A 15 -9.44 6.72 3.74
N PHE A 16 -8.85 6.58 2.54
CA PHE A 16 -9.01 5.39 1.70
C PHE A 16 -8.57 4.13 2.45
N TYR A 17 -7.36 4.13 2.99
CA TYR A 17 -6.82 2.97 3.71
C TYR A 17 -7.62 2.62 4.96
N LYS A 18 -8.16 3.63 5.66
CA LYS A 18 -9.06 3.40 6.80
C LYS A 18 -10.38 2.77 6.37
N HIS A 19 -10.98 3.25 5.28
CA HIS A 19 -12.28 2.75 4.82
C HIS A 19 -12.21 1.30 4.32
N PHE A 20 -11.12 0.93 3.65
CA PHE A 20 -10.93 -0.40 3.07
C PHE A 20 -10.02 -1.31 3.91
N TRP A 21 -9.79 -0.99 5.19
CA TRP A 21 -8.85 -1.74 6.04
C TRP A 21 -9.23 -3.21 6.19
N ASP A 22 -10.51 -3.54 6.34
CA ASP A 22 -10.95 -4.94 6.48
C ASP A 22 -10.64 -5.78 5.23
N LEU A 23 -10.59 -5.15 4.06
CA LEU A 23 -10.25 -5.79 2.79
C LEU A 23 -8.74 -5.82 2.52
N LEU A 24 -8.06 -4.70 2.74
CA LEU A 24 -6.66 -4.50 2.34
C LEU A 24 -5.66 -4.83 3.45
N GLY A 25 -6.06 -4.65 4.71
CA GLY A 25 -5.22 -4.76 5.90
C GLY A 25 -4.46 -6.09 5.99
N PRO A 26 -5.13 -7.25 5.84
CA PRO A 26 -4.43 -8.54 5.85
C PRO A 26 -3.36 -8.64 4.76
N LYS A 27 -3.67 -8.17 3.54
CA LYS A 27 -2.72 -8.20 2.41
C LYS A 27 -1.53 -7.28 2.63
N ILE A 28 -1.77 -6.06 3.12
CA ILE A 28 -0.72 -5.08 3.43
C ILE A 28 0.18 -5.62 4.54
N TYR A 29 -0.40 -6.20 5.58
CA TYR A 29 0.36 -6.81 6.68
C TYR A 29 1.26 -7.94 6.19
N HIS A 30 0.71 -8.92 5.47
CA HIS A 30 1.49 -10.04 4.96
C HIS A 30 2.59 -9.60 3.99
N ALA A 31 2.30 -8.64 3.09
CA ALA A 31 3.31 -8.08 2.19
C ALA A 31 4.44 -7.38 2.97
N GLY A 32 4.11 -6.62 4.02
CA GLY A 32 5.09 -5.96 4.88
C GLY A 32 5.98 -6.95 5.63
N VAL A 33 5.39 -7.99 6.21
CA VAL A 33 6.14 -9.07 6.89
C VAL A 33 7.09 -9.76 5.92
N GLN A 34 6.60 -10.17 4.75
CA GLN A 34 7.41 -10.83 3.74
C GLN A 34 8.57 -9.95 3.26
N TRP A 35 8.34 -8.65 3.07
CA TRP A 35 9.42 -7.72 2.73
C TRP A 35 10.48 -7.66 3.84
N LEU A 36 10.06 -7.48 5.09
CA LEU A 36 11.01 -7.40 6.21
C LEU A 36 11.86 -8.67 6.36
N GLU A 37 11.27 -9.84 6.14
CA GLU A 37 11.97 -11.12 6.18
C GLU A 37 12.95 -11.30 5.00
N GLN A 38 12.61 -10.79 3.82
CA GLN A 38 13.42 -10.93 2.60
C GLN A 38 14.46 -9.81 2.42
N GLY A 39 14.36 -8.72 3.21
CA GLY A 39 15.26 -7.57 3.15
C GLY A 39 15.15 -6.71 1.88
N SER A 40 14.18 -6.97 0.99
CA SER A 40 14.02 -6.22 -0.26
C SER A 40 12.57 -6.12 -0.70
N TYR A 41 12.15 -4.93 -1.14
CA TYR A 41 10.79 -4.71 -1.63
C TYR A 41 10.73 -5.34 -3.03
N GLN A 42 10.03 -6.47 -3.15
CA GLN A 42 9.79 -7.07 -4.45
C GLN A 42 8.73 -6.23 -5.15
N HIS A 43 9.18 -5.29 -5.98
CA HIS A 43 8.29 -4.58 -6.88
C HIS A 43 7.62 -5.63 -7.77
N PRO A 44 6.28 -5.77 -7.77
CA PRO A 44 5.62 -6.72 -8.66
C PRO A 44 6.06 -6.39 -10.08
N HIS A 45 6.57 -7.41 -10.77
CA HIS A 45 7.03 -7.33 -12.14
C HIS A 45 5.83 -6.82 -12.96
N ILE A 46 5.88 -5.56 -13.40
CA ILE A 46 4.94 -5.06 -14.39
C ILE A 46 5.32 -5.81 -15.67
N GLU A 47 4.64 -6.92 -15.92
CA GLU A 47 4.68 -7.57 -17.22
C GLU A 47 4.09 -6.58 -18.22
N ASN A 48 4.97 -5.94 -18.98
CA ASN A 48 4.60 -5.15 -20.14
C ASN A 48 3.75 -6.04 -21.07
N LYS A 49 2.49 -5.65 -21.25
CA LYS A 49 1.72 -5.99 -22.43
C LYS A 49 1.11 -4.73 -23.01
#